data_AF-A0A7W2MZN9-F1
#
_entry.id   AF-A0A7W2MZN9-F1
#
_cell.length_a   1.000
_cell.length_b   1.000
_cell.length_c   1.000
_cell.angle_alpha   90.00
_cell.angle_beta   90.00
_cell.angle_gamma   90.00
#
_symmetry.space_group_name_H-M   'P 1'
#
loop_
_entity.id
_entity.type
_entity.pdbx_description
1 polymer ?
#
loop_
_entity_poly.entity_id
_entity_poly.type
_entity_poly.pdbx_seq_one_letter_code
_entity_poly.pdbx_strand_id
1 'polypeptide(L)'
;MNTKIYKQVLFFADHLMAAAQEQEQSTFDGFYAELKQLCEENENTDKDHPVQWETLADFTDDLPLAITIYEQALLKAETINDKDFRSSISYSIATMKVALDDQAGAIESLEKAKISCNKISDKELKAEIHDLLEELKLSS
;
A
#
# COMPACT_ATOMS: atom_id res chain seq x y z
N MET A 1 16.15 -3.51 1.07
CA MET A 1 15.66 -3.61 -0.32
C MET A 1 16.79 -3.76 -1.34
N ASN A 2 16.59 -4.53 -2.43
CA ASN A 2 17.51 -4.59 -3.57
C ASN A 2 17.44 -3.29 -4.41
N THR A 3 18.58 -2.65 -4.67
CA THR A 3 18.63 -1.34 -5.35
C THR A 3 18.23 -1.38 -6.82
N LYS A 4 18.32 -2.53 -7.49
CA LYS A 4 17.84 -2.68 -8.88
C LYS A 4 16.32 -2.77 -8.93
N ILE A 5 15.73 -3.58 -8.05
CA ILE A 5 14.27 -3.71 -7.93
C ILE A 5 13.66 -2.36 -7.58
N TYR A 6 14.28 -1.62 -6.65
CA TYR A 6 13.79 -0.28 -6.29
C TYR A 6 13.73 0.67 -7.48
N LYS A 7 14.75 0.66 -8.33
CA LYS A 7 14.75 1.49 -9.55
C LYS A 7 13.69 1.06 -10.55
N GLN A 8 13.40 -0.24 -10.65
CA GLN A 8 12.33 -0.75 -11.53
C GLN A 8 10.96 -0.33 -11.02
N VAL A 9 10.70 -0.46 -9.71
CA VAL A 9 9.44 0.00 -9.11
C VAL A 9 9.25 1.51 -9.29
N LEU A 10 10.29 2.32 -9.04
CA LEU A 10 10.23 3.77 -9.30
C LEU A 10 9.97 4.08 -10.78
N PHE A 11 10.65 3.38 -11.70
CA PHE A 11 10.42 3.54 -13.13
C PHE A 11 8.96 3.29 -13.49
N PHE A 12 8.35 2.21 -12.99
CA PHE A 12 6.94 1.93 -13.24
C PHE A 12 6.02 2.97 -12.63
N ALA A 13 6.27 3.38 -11.38
CA ALA A 13 5.47 4.41 -10.71
C ALA A 13 5.46 5.74 -11.51
N ASP A 14 6.63 6.19 -11.97
CA ASP A 14 6.74 7.43 -12.77
C ASP A 14 5.95 7.32 -14.08
N HIS A 15 6.03 6.19 -14.78
CA HIS A 15 5.35 5.99 -16.06
C HIS A 15 3.84 5.75 -15.91
N LEU A 16 3.41 5.08 -14.84
CA LEU A 16 2.01 4.91 -14.49
C LEU A 16 1.36 6.26 -14.18
N MET A 17 2.03 7.10 -13.37
CA MET A 17 1.54 8.45 -13.11
C MET A 17 1.47 9.29 -14.39
N ALA A 18 2.49 9.25 -15.25
CA ALA A 18 2.49 10.00 -16.50
C ALA A 18 1.34 9.54 -17.43
N ALA A 19 1.15 8.23 -17.60
CA ALA A 19 0.08 7.69 -18.43
C ALA A 19 -1.31 8.06 -17.88
N ALA A 20 -1.50 8.02 -16.55
CA ALA A 20 -2.73 8.44 -15.91
C ALA A 20 -3.02 9.94 -16.12
N GLN A 21 -2.00 10.80 -16.01
CA GLN A 21 -2.12 12.25 -16.25
C GLN A 21 -2.47 12.57 -17.71
N GLU A 22 -1.90 11.82 -18.66
CA GLU A 22 -2.16 11.95 -20.10
C GLU A 22 -3.46 11.24 -20.54
N GLN A 23 -4.14 10.52 -19.63
CA GLN A 23 -5.32 9.70 -19.91
C GLN A 23 -5.06 8.59 -20.95
N GLU A 24 -3.81 8.13 -21.05
CA GLU A 24 -3.35 7.11 -21.99
C GLU A 24 -3.53 5.70 -21.39
N GLN A 25 -4.78 5.24 -21.35
CA GLN A 25 -5.16 3.98 -20.68
C GLN A 25 -4.36 2.77 -21.19
N SER A 26 -4.13 2.65 -22.51
CA SER A 26 -3.38 1.51 -23.05
C SER A 26 -1.92 1.49 -22.57
N THR A 27 -1.33 2.67 -22.35
CA THR A 27 0.03 2.80 -21.83
C THR A 27 0.06 2.47 -20.35
N PHE A 28 -0.92 2.95 -19.60
CA PHE A 28 -1.11 2.63 -18.19
C PHE A 28 -1.26 1.12 -17.98
N ASP A 29 -2.17 0.48 -18.71
CA ASP A 29 -2.43 -0.97 -18.63
C ASP A 29 -1.17 -1.79 -18.92
N GLY A 30 -0.35 -1.35 -19.88
CA GLY A 30 0.92 -1.97 -20.22
C GLY A 30 1.93 -1.91 -19.06
N PHE A 31 2.18 -0.71 -18.51
CA PHE A 31 3.09 -0.56 -17.38
C PHE A 31 2.57 -1.25 -16.11
N TYR A 32 1.26 -1.25 -15.89
CA TYR A 32 0.64 -1.93 -14.76
C TYR A 32 0.84 -3.44 -14.86
N ALA A 33 0.66 -4.01 -16.06
CA ALA A 33 0.92 -5.43 -16.30
C ALA A 33 2.40 -5.80 -16.08
N GLU A 34 3.34 -4.95 -16.53
CA GLU A 34 4.78 -5.17 -16.30
C GLU A 34 5.15 -5.05 -14.81
N LEU A 35 4.60 -4.09 -14.08
CA LEU A 35 4.79 -3.97 -12.63
C LEU A 35 4.22 -5.19 -11.90
N LYS A 36 3.03 -5.65 -12.28
CA LYS A 36 2.43 -6.86 -11.72
C LYS A 36 3.30 -8.08 -11.97
N GLN A 37 3.80 -8.25 -13.19
CA GLN A 37 4.72 -9.34 -13.53
C GLN A 37 6.00 -9.27 -12.68
N LEU A 38 6.58 -8.08 -12.48
CA LEU A 38 7.74 -7.90 -11.61
C LEU A 38 7.45 -8.38 -10.17
N CYS A 39 6.26 -8.07 -9.63
CA CYS A 39 5.84 -8.50 -8.31
C CYS A 39 5.75 -10.03 -8.23
N GLU A 40 5.05 -10.66 -9.17
CA GLU A 40 4.83 -12.11 -9.24
C GLU A 40 6.14 -12.89 -9.44
N GLU A 41 7.06 -12.41 -10.29
CA GLU A 41 8.35 -13.06 -10.53
C GLU A 41 9.29 -13.03 -9.31
N ASN A 42 9.17 -12.00 -8.48
CA ASN A 42 9.97 -11.88 -7.26
C ASN A 42 9.28 -12.47 -6.03
N GLU A 43 8.02 -12.91 -6.13
CA GLU A 43 7.26 -13.41 -5.00
C GLU A 43 7.98 -14.61 -4.35
N ASN A 44 8.12 -14.58 -3.02
CA ASN A 44 8.77 -15.62 -2.22
C ASN A 44 10.28 -15.81 -2.53
N THR A 45 10.89 -14.86 -3.24
CA THR A 45 12.35 -14.79 -3.43
C THR A 45 13.01 -13.84 -2.42
N ASP A 46 14.33 -13.78 -2.41
CA ASP A 46 15.11 -12.80 -1.62
C ASP A 46 14.91 -11.35 -2.10
N LYS A 47 14.27 -11.15 -3.24
CA LYS A 47 13.91 -9.85 -3.82
C LYS A 47 12.47 -9.45 -3.53
N ASP A 48 11.66 -10.32 -2.95
CA ASP A 48 10.30 -10.00 -2.54
C ASP A 48 10.34 -8.89 -1.49
N HIS A 49 9.63 -7.79 -1.75
CA HIS A 49 9.73 -6.58 -0.95
C HIS A 49 8.40 -5.84 -0.93
N PRO A 50 7.96 -5.28 0.23
CA PRO A 50 6.67 -4.63 0.38
C PRO A 50 6.36 -3.60 -0.70
N VAL A 51 7.32 -2.72 -0.99
CA VAL A 51 7.11 -1.62 -1.95
C VAL A 51 6.68 -2.06 -3.35
N GLN A 52 7.03 -3.28 -3.82
CA GLN A 52 6.56 -3.76 -5.12
C GLN A 52 5.03 -3.87 -5.12
N TRP A 53 4.51 -4.55 -4.10
CA TRP A 53 3.09 -4.81 -3.91
C TRP A 53 2.34 -3.54 -3.49
N GLU A 54 2.94 -2.71 -2.62
CA GLU A 54 2.36 -1.41 -2.24
C GLU A 54 2.18 -0.51 -3.47
N THR A 55 3.22 -0.34 -4.30
CA THR A 55 3.12 0.44 -5.53
C THR A 55 2.11 -0.16 -6.51
N LEU A 56 2.05 -1.49 -6.65
CA LEU A 56 1.03 -2.11 -7.50
C LEU A 56 -0.39 -1.78 -7.01
N ALA A 57 -0.61 -1.81 -5.69
CA ALA A 57 -1.89 -1.47 -5.08
C ALA A 57 -2.22 0.03 -5.22
N ASP A 58 -1.24 0.93 -5.09
CA ASP A 58 -1.40 2.38 -5.27
C ASP A 58 -1.99 2.73 -6.66
N PHE A 59 -1.69 1.92 -7.67
CA PHE A 59 -2.18 2.08 -9.05
C PHE A 59 -3.37 1.17 -9.40
N THR A 60 -4.03 0.58 -8.39
CA THR A 60 -5.20 -0.28 -8.59
C THR A 60 -6.49 0.48 -8.23
N ASP A 61 -7.32 0.81 -9.22
CA ASP A 61 -8.58 1.54 -9.00
C ASP A 61 -9.69 0.69 -8.33
N ASP A 62 -9.65 -0.63 -8.51
CA ASP A 62 -10.60 -1.55 -7.89
C ASP A 62 -10.26 -1.74 -6.40
N LEU A 63 -10.96 -1.01 -5.52
CA LEU A 63 -10.66 -0.97 -4.08
C LEU A 63 -10.57 -2.37 -3.41
N PRO A 64 -11.52 -3.31 -3.59
CA PRO A 64 -11.35 -4.69 -3.12
C PRO A 64 -10.06 -5.39 -3.59
N LEU A 65 -9.69 -5.21 -4.86
CA LEU A 65 -8.46 -5.77 -5.41
C LEU A 65 -7.23 -5.08 -4.82
N ALA A 66 -7.23 -3.74 -4.75
CA ALA A 66 -6.16 -2.96 -4.15
C ALA A 66 -5.92 -3.39 -2.70
N ILE A 67 -6.97 -3.54 -1.89
CA ILE A 67 -6.89 -4.05 -0.52
C ILE A 67 -6.20 -5.43 -0.48
N THR A 68 -6.57 -6.35 -1.37
CA THR A 68 -5.94 -7.67 -1.44
C THR A 68 -4.43 -7.57 -1.74
N ILE A 69 -4.04 -6.67 -2.63
CA ILE A 69 -2.64 -6.44 -2.99
C ILE A 69 -1.88 -5.77 -1.83
N TYR A 70 -2.47 -4.79 -1.14
CA TYR A 70 -1.88 -4.21 0.06
C TYR A 70 -1.76 -5.21 1.20
N GLU A 71 -2.71 -6.13 1.38
CA GLU A 71 -2.58 -7.22 2.37
C GLU A 71 -1.38 -8.11 2.04
N GLN A 72 -1.14 -8.39 0.76
CA GLN A 72 0.08 -9.07 0.32
C GLN A 72 1.34 -8.24 0.63
N ALA A 73 1.33 -6.93 0.37
CA ALA A 73 2.42 -6.03 0.75
C ALA A 73 2.69 -6.04 2.27
N LEU A 74 1.63 -6.04 3.07
CA LEU A 74 1.68 -6.05 4.53
C LEU A 74 2.33 -7.35 5.05
N LEU A 75 1.99 -8.51 4.48
CA LEU A 75 2.63 -9.78 4.84
C LEU A 75 4.15 -9.74 4.62
N LYS A 76 4.60 -9.12 3.51
CA LYS A 76 6.04 -8.95 3.27
C LYS A 76 6.66 -7.99 4.28
N ALA A 77 5.96 -6.91 4.65
CA ALA A 77 6.45 -5.91 5.59
C ALA A 77 6.58 -6.48 7.01
N GLU A 78 5.63 -7.33 7.41
CA GLU A 78 5.67 -8.09 8.65
C GLU A 78 6.84 -9.07 8.69
N THR A 79 7.08 -9.77 7.57
CA THR A 79 8.19 -10.74 7.45
C THR A 79 9.55 -10.10 7.69
N ILE A 80 9.77 -8.88 7.18
CA ILE A 80 11.01 -8.14 7.38
C ILE A 80 10.98 -7.19 8.60
N ASN A 81 9.87 -7.18 9.35
CA ASN A 81 9.61 -6.32 10.52
C ASN A 81 9.81 -4.82 10.23
N ASP A 82 9.45 -4.38 9.03
CA ASP A 82 9.55 -2.99 8.61
C ASP A 82 8.32 -2.21 9.10
N LYS A 83 8.54 -1.29 10.03
CA LYS A 83 7.45 -0.59 10.71
C LYS A 83 6.89 0.55 9.88
N ASP A 84 7.71 1.16 9.05
CA ASP A 84 7.29 2.25 8.18
C ASP A 84 6.26 1.69 7.19
N PHE A 85 6.60 0.64 6.43
CA PHE A 85 5.66 -0.02 5.52
C PHE A 85 4.45 -0.62 6.24
N ARG A 86 4.63 -1.30 7.39
CA ARG A 86 3.48 -1.84 8.13
C ARG A 86 2.49 -0.75 8.52
N SER A 87 2.98 0.42 8.91
CA SER A 87 2.12 1.55 9.29
C SER A 87 1.44 2.21 8.10
N SER A 88 2.17 2.53 7.02
CA SER A 88 1.57 3.16 5.83
C SER A 88 0.57 2.24 5.15
N ILE A 89 0.95 0.98 4.91
CA ILE A 89 0.08 0.00 4.23
C ILE A 89 -1.19 -0.25 5.04
N SER A 90 -1.08 -0.41 6.37
CA SER A 90 -2.27 -0.61 7.22
C SER A 90 -3.18 0.62 7.21
N TYR A 91 -2.61 1.82 7.15
CA TYR A 91 -3.38 3.06 7.02
C TYR A 91 -4.09 3.13 5.65
N SER A 92 -3.39 2.85 4.55
CA SER A 92 -4.00 2.79 3.20
C SER A 92 -5.16 1.81 3.16
N ILE A 93 -4.99 0.57 3.65
CA ILE A 93 -6.08 -0.42 3.76
C ILE A 93 -7.28 0.16 4.54
N ALA A 94 -7.04 0.84 5.66
CA ALA A 94 -8.11 1.41 6.45
C ALA A 94 -8.89 2.48 5.68
N THR A 95 -8.21 3.41 5.00
CA THR A 95 -8.87 4.48 4.23
C THR A 95 -9.75 3.92 3.11
N MET A 96 -9.31 2.87 2.42
CA MET A 96 -10.12 2.20 1.41
C MET A 96 -11.31 1.45 2.01
N LYS A 97 -11.14 0.81 3.17
CA LYS A 97 -12.26 0.17 3.88
C LYS A 97 -13.31 1.20 4.34
N VAL A 98 -12.90 2.39 4.76
CA VAL A 98 -13.83 3.50 5.01
C VAL A 98 -14.59 3.88 3.74
N ALA A 99 -13.90 3.99 2.60
CA ALA A 99 -14.55 4.27 1.32
C ALA A 99 -15.54 3.18 0.86
N LEU A 100 -15.34 1.94 1.32
CA LEU A 100 -16.23 0.80 1.10
C LEU A 100 -17.30 0.62 2.19
N ASP A 101 -17.45 1.57 3.11
CA ASP A 101 -18.38 1.53 4.25
C ASP A 101 -18.10 0.38 5.25
N ASP A 102 -16.92 -0.25 5.18
CA ASP A 102 -16.44 -1.25 6.14
C ASP A 102 -15.73 -0.60 7.33
N GLN A 103 -16.52 0.06 8.19
CA GLN A 103 -15.98 0.75 9.38
C GLN A 103 -15.29 -0.21 10.35
N ALA A 104 -15.82 -1.42 10.54
CA ALA A 104 -15.25 -2.40 11.46
C ALA A 104 -13.86 -2.86 10.99
N GLY A 105 -13.72 -3.19 9.70
CA GLY A 105 -12.44 -3.56 9.12
C GLY A 105 -11.46 -2.38 9.05
N ALA A 106 -11.95 -1.15 8.84
CA ALA A 106 -11.11 0.05 8.89
C ALA A 106 -10.51 0.28 10.29
N ILE A 107 -11.32 0.15 11.34
CA ILE A 107 -10.86 0.25 12.74
C ILE A 107 -9.81 -0.83 13.04
N GLU A 108 -10.01 -2.07 12.59
CA GLU A 108 -9.03 -3.14 12.79
C GLU A 108 -7.68 -2.80 12.13
N SER A 109 -7.71 -2.31 10.88
CA SER A 109 -6.51 -1.88 10.16
C SER A 109 -5.82 -0.70 10.84
N LEU A 110 -6.55 0.28 11.36
CA LEU A 110 -5.99 1.43 12.08
C LEU A 110 -5.34 1.06 13.41
N GLU A 111 -5.90 0.09 14.15
CA GLU A 111 -5.25 -0.41 15.37
C GLU A 111 -3.91 -1.08 15.05
N LYS A 112 -3.83 -1.86 13.96
CA LYS A 112 -2.55 -2.42 13.47
C LYS A 112 -1.58 -1.32 13.05
N ALA A 113 -2.06 -0.30 12.35
CA ALA A 113 -1.27 0.86 11.93
C ALA A 113 -0.69 1.60 13.15
N LYS A 114 -1.52 1.87 14.16
CA LYS A 114 -1.16 2.54 15.42
C LYS A 114 -0.10 1.78 16.21
N ILE A 115 -0.22 0.46 16.28
CA ILE A 115 0.80 -0.39 16.92
C ILE A 115 2.14 -0.29 16.17
N SER A 116 2.11 -0.28 14.85
CA SER A 116 3.31 -0.27 14.01
C SER A 116 3.99 1.11 14.01
N CYS A 117 3.21 2.19 13.96
CA CYS A 117 3.73 3.55 13.87
C CYS A 117 4.36 4.04 15.18
N ASN A 118 4.10 3.42 16.35
CA ASN A 118 4.61 3.91 17.64
C ASN A 118 6.13 4.17 17.70
N LYS A 119 6.91 3.50 16.86
CA LYS A 119 8.37 3.56 16.79
C LYS A 119 8.93 4.25 15.55
N ILE A 120 8.09 4.72 14.63
CA ILE A 120 8.55 5.46 13.43
C ILE A 120 8.72 6.95 13.75
N SER A 121 9.48 7.69 12.96
CA SER A 121 9.66 9.14 13.16
C SER A 121 8.57 9.99 12.51
N ASP A 122 7.82 9.43 11.58
CA ASP A 122 6.73 10.11 10.88
C ASP A 122 5.64 10.54 11.87
N LYS A 123 5.50 11.86 12.05
CA LYS A 123 4.50 12.44 12.96
C LYS A 123 3.18 12.71 12.27
N GLU A 124 3.20 12.89 10.96
CA GLU A 124 2.02 13.19 10.16
C GLU A 124 1.17 11.92 10.06
N LEU A 125 1.77 10.81 9.61
CA LEU A 125 1.09 9.52 9.57
C LEU A 125 0.56 9.08 10.95
N LYS A 126 1.28 9.38 12.04
CA LYS A 126 0.80 9.13 13.41
C LYS A 126 -0.47 9.90 13.75
N ALA A 127 -0.53 11.18 13.35
CA ALA A 127 -1.70 12.01 13.58
C ALA A 127 -2.87 11.52 12.73
N GLU A 128 -2.63 11.24 11.44
CA GLU A 128 -3.65 10.72 10.53
C GLU A 128 -4.27 9.39 11.01
N ILE A 129 -3.44 8.45 11.48
CA ILE A 129 -3.91 7.19 12.08
C ILE A 129 -4.74 7.47 13.34
N HIS A 130 -4.29 8.39 14.19
CA HIS A 130 -4.98 8.70 15.44
C HIS A 130 -6.34 9.34 15.19
N ASP A 131 -6.37 10.38 14.36
CA ASP A 131 -7.56 11.19 14.10
C ASP A 131 -8.65 10.35 13.43
N LEU A 132 -8.30 9.57 12.40
CA LEU A 132 -9.26 8.70 11.72
C LEU A 132 -9.79 7.59 12.64
N LEU A 133 -8.94 7.04 13.51
CA LEU A 133 -9.36 6.02 14.47
C LEU A 133 -10.32 6.58 15.53
N GLU A 134 -10.09 7.81 16.00
CA GLU A 134 -11.01 8.47 16.92
C GLU A 134 -12.34 8.81 16.25
N GLU A 135 -12.30 9.35 15.03
CA GLU A 135 -13.50 9.67 14.24
C GLU A 135 -14.40 8.44 14.09
N LEU A 136 -13.86 7.32 13.59
CA LEU A 136 -14.64 6.10 13.35
C LEU A 136 -15.23 5.51 14.62
N LYS A 137 -14.51 5.60 15.75
CA LYS A 137 -15.00 5.10 17.05
C LYS A 137 -16.07 5.98 17.66
N LEU A 138 -16.09 7.28 17.34
CA LEU A 138 -17.14 8.20 17.78
C LEU A 138 -18.41 8.06 16.93
N SER A 139 -18.28 7.61 15.69
CA SER A 139 -19.40 7.36 14.78
C SER A 139 -20.02 5.95 14.87
N SER A 140 -19.38 5.03 15.60
CA SER A 140 -19.84 3.64 15.83
C SER A 140 -20.80 3.53 17.01
#